data_AF-A0A090QNC6-F1
#
_entry.id   AF-A0A090QNC6-F1
#
_cell.length_a   1.000
_cell.length_b   1.000
_cell.length_c   1.000
_cell.angle_alpha   90.00
_cell.angle_beta   90.00
_cell.angle_gamma   90.00
#
_symmetry.space_group_name_H-M   'P 1'
#
loop_
_entity.id
_entity.type
_entity.pdbx_description
1 polymer ?
#
loop_
_entity_poly.entity_id
_entity_poly.type
_entity_poly.pdbx_seq_one_letter_code
_entity_poly.pdbx_strand_id
1 'polypeptide(L)'
;MESSAGVEAGGRTGFTALVTAGCFALTLFLAPLAGMIPTEATAPVLMYIGIAMMSSMKKINYDDITEYLPAFVCVVMSVFSFNAGNGIAAAMLVYAFLKLATGRYKEDHWSVYVIALTMIYYFYIISAH
;
A
#
# COMPACT_ATOMS: atom_id res chain seq x y z
N MET A 1 -5.02 -8.36 -1.84
CA MET A 1 -6.16 -9.05 -2.49
C MET A 1 -5.89 -10.53 -2.63
N GLU A 2 -4.72 -10.92 -3.14
CA GLU A 2 -4.33 -12.33 -3.31
C GLU A 2 -4.33 -13.11 -1.98
N SER A 3 -3.82 -12.50 -0.91
CA SER A 3 -3.86 -13.13 0.42
C SER A 3 -5.28 -13.20 1.02
N SER A 4 -6.21 -12.35 0.58
CA SER A 4 -7.59 -12.31 1.10
C SER A 4 -8.44 -13.37 0.41
N ALA A 5 -8.32 -13.47 -0.92
CA ALA A 5 -8.99 -14.50 -1.72
C ALA A 5 -8.55 -15.93 -1.33
N GLY A 6 -7.27 -16.12 -1.00
CA GLY A 6 -6.78 -17.41 -0.51
C GLY A 6 -7.40 -17.84 0.83
N VAL A 7 -7.65 -16.90 1.74
CA VAL A 7 -8.29 -17.18 3.04
C VAL A 7 -9.80 -17.42 2.88
N GLU A 8 -10.46 -16.68 1.99
CA GLU A 8 -11.88 -16.88 1.64
C GLU A 8 -12.13 -18.25 0.98
N ALA A 9 -11.19 -18.73 0.16
CA ALA A 9 -11.24 -20.06 -0.44
C ALA A 9 -10.90 -21.21 0.53
N GLY A 10 -10.71 -20.92 1.83
CA GLY A 10 -10.43 -21.91 2.87
C GLY A 10 -8.94 -22.16 3.13
N GLY A 11 -8.04 -21.38 2.54
CA GLY A 11 -6.59 -21.42 2.77
C GLY A 11 -6.22 -20.87 4.14
N ARG A 12 -6.41 -21.70 5.18
CA ARG A 12 -6.06 -21.36 6.58
C ARG A 12 -4.75 -21.99 7.05
N THR A 13 -4.01 -22.69 6.18
CA THR A 13 -2.78 -23.40 6.55
C THR A 13 -1.55 -22.80 5.88
N GLY A 14 -0.38 -22.88 6.51
CA GLY A 14 0.89 -22.49 5.87
C GLY A 14 1.22 -23.33 4.63
N PHE A 15 0.62 -24.53 4.52
CA PHE A 15 0.80 -25.41 3.38
C PHE A 15 0.15 -24.84 2.10
N THR A 16 -0.99 -24.15 2.20
CA THR A 16 -1.60 -23.50 1.03
C THR A 16 -0.71 -22.37 0.50
N ALA A 17 -0.06 -21.61 1.39
CA ALA A 17 0.90 -20.58 0.97
C ALA A 17 2.11 -21.18 0.25
N LEU A 18 2.61 -22.33 0.72
CA LEU A 18 3.74 -23.03 0.12
C LEU A 18 3.40 -23.58 -1.28
N VAL A 19 2.21 -24.15 -1.44
CA VAL A 19 1.70 -24.63 -2.74
C VAL A 19 1.48 -23.46 -3.70
N THR A 20 0.88 -22.35 -3.24
CA THR A 20 0.72 -21.15 -4.07
C THR A 20 2.07 -20.59 -4.51
N ALA A 21 3.05 -20.50 -3.60
CA ALA A 21 4.41 -20.06 -3.93
C ALA A 21 5.09 -21.00 -4.95
N GLY A 22 4.92 -22.32 -4.80
CA GLY A 22 5.41 -23.31 -5.75
C GLY A 22 4.78 -23.17 -7.14
N CYS A 23 3.45 -22.99 -7.21
CA CYS A 23 2.76 -22.69 -8.47
C CYS A 23 3.23 -21.36 -9.07
N PHE A 24 3.44 -20.32 -8.26
CA PHE A 24 3.93 -19.03 -8.73
C PHE A 24 5.35 -19.14 -9.31
N ALA A 25 6.21 -19.94 -8.67
CA ALA A 25 7.54 -20.24 -9.18
C ALA A 25 7.50 -21.00 -10.52
N LEU A 26 6.58 -21.96 -10.67
CA LEU A 26 6.36 -22.65 -11.95
C LEU A 26 5.83 -21.71 -13.03
N THR A 27 4.96 -20.75 -12.67
CA THR A 27 4.47 -19.76 -13.65
C THR A 27 5.54 -18.80 -14.15
N LEU A 28 6.66 -18.61 -13.44
CA LEU A 28 7.78 -17.81 -13.97
C LEU A 28 8.38 -18.40 -15.25
N PHE A 29 8.33 -19.72 -15.43
CA PHE A 29 8.74 -20.37 -16.69
C PHE A 29 7.71 -20.19 -17.81
N LEU A 30 6.44 -19.97 -17.47
CA LEU A 30 5.34 -19.66 -18.40
C LEU A 30 5.13 -18.15 -18.60
N ALA A 31 5.85 -17.29 -17.85
CA ALA A 31 5.82 -15.84 -18.01
C ALA A 31 5.98 -15.34 -19.47
N PRO A 32 6.82 -15.93 -20.34
CA PRO A 32 6.90 -15.51 -21.74
C PRO A 32 5.59 -15.69 -22.53
N LEU A 33 4.70 -16.61 -22.13
CA LEU A 33 3.38 -16.77 -22.76
C LEU A 33 2.41 -15.66 -22.35
N ALA A 34 2.54 -15.11 -21.14
CA ALA A 34 1.72 -13.99 -20.67
C ALA A 34 2.04 -12.69 -21.44
N GLY A 35 3.26 -12.56 -21.96
CA GLY A 35 3.67 -11.44 -22.82
C GLY A 35 3.02 -11.43 -24.20
N MET A 36 2.35 -12.52 -24.62
CA MET A 36 1.61 -12.58 -25.88
C MET A 36 0.20 -11.97 -25.78
N ILE A 37 -0.24 -11.60 -24.57
CA ILE A 37 -1.58 -11.03 -24.35
C ILE A 37 -1.59 -9.58 -24.85
N PRO A 38 -2.51 -9.21 -25.76
CA PRO A 38 -2.61 -7.84 -26.24
C PRO A 38 -2.94 -6.86 -25.09
N THR A 39 -2.31 -5.69 -25.10
CA THR A 39 -2.44 -4.65 -24.06
C THR A 39 -3.89 -4.24 -23.83
N GLU A 40 -4.70 -4.24 -24.88
CA GLU A 40 -6.12 -3.88 -24.84
C GLU A 40 -6.94 -4.80 -23.93
N ALA A 41 -6.54 -6.07 -23.77
CA ALA A 41 -7.20 -7.00 -22.86
C ALA A 41 -6.82 -6.77 -21.39
N THR A 42 -5.64 -6.20 -21.13
CA THR A 42 -5.12 -5.98 -19.76
C THR A 42 -5.66 -4.69 -19.13
N ALA A 43 -5.98 -3.67 -19.94
CA ALA A 43 -6.50 -2.39 -19.49
C ALA A 43 -7.79 -2.48 -18.64
N PRO A 44 -8.87 -3.17 -19.07
CA PRO A 44 -10.08 -3.27 -18.25
C PRO A 44 -9.86 -4.04 -16.95
N VAL A 45 -8.95 -5.02 -16.95
CA VAL A 45 -8.59 -5.80 -15.76
C VAL A 45 -7.89 -4.91 -14.73
N LEU A 46 -6.92 -4.10 -15.15
CA LEU A 46 -6.23 -3.16 -14.27
C LEU A 46 -7.17 -2.09 -13.69
N MET A 47 -8.13 -1.61 -14.50
CA MET A 47 -9.15 -0.67 -14.02
C MET A 47 -10.02 -1.29 -12.91
N TYR A 48 -10.49 -2.53 -13.11
CA TYR A 48 -11.29 -3.24 -12.10
C TYR A 48 -10.50 -3.45 -10.80
N ILE A 49 -9.23 -3.86 -10.90
CA ILE A 49 -8.35 -4.04 -9.74
C ILE A 49 -8.18 -2.72 -8.99
N GLY A 50 -7.95 -1.61 -9.69
CA GLY A 50 -7.84 -0.28 -9.09
C GLY A 50 -9.10 0.13 -8.31
N ILE A 51 -10.28 -0.08 -8.90
CA ILE A 51 -11.57 0.17 -8.23
C ILE A 51 -11.73 -0.72 -6.99
N ALA A 52 -11.37 -1.99 -7.10
CA ALA A 52 -11.42 -2.92 -5.98
C ALA A 52 -10.47 -2.48 -4.84
N MET A 53 -9.30 -1.90 -5.15
CA MET A 53 -8.33 -1.45 -4.15
C MET A 53 -8.86 -0.24 -3.37
N MET A 54 -9.60 0.64 -4.04
CA MET A 54 -10.26 1.80 -3.43
C MET A 54 -11.29 1.41 -2.37
N SER A 55 -11.85 0.18 -2.43
CA SER A 55 -12.72 -0.33 -1.36
C SER A 55 -12.03 -0.41 0.00
N SER A 56 -10.70 -0.47 0.05
CA SER A 56 -9.96 -0.46 1.32
C SER A 56 -10.06 0.88 2.05
N MET A 57 -10.37 1.98 1.34
CA MET A 57 -10.57 3.29 1.97
C MET A 57 -11.76 3.29 2.94
N LYS A 58 -12.75 2.42 2.75
CA LYS A 58 -13.89 2.29 3.68
C LYS A 58 -13.49 1.81 5.08
N LYS A 59 -12.29 1.23 5.24
CA LYS A 59 -11.78 0.76 6.53
C LYS A 59 -11.10 1.87 7.35
N ILE A 60 -10.96 3.06 6.78
CA ILE A 60 -10.36 4.21 7.46
C ILE A 60 -11.39 4.76 8.45
N ASN A 61 -10.92 5.10 9.66
CA ASN A 61 -11.73 5.78 10.65
C ASN A 61 -11.90 7.26 10.25
N TYR A 62 -13.12 7.65 9.85
CA TYR A 62 -13.43 9.01 9.43
C TYR A 62 -13.74 9.96 10.60
N ASP A 63 -13.97 9.43 11.80
CA ASP A 63 -14.18 10.25 13.01
C ASP A 63 -12.86 10.85 13.53
N ASP A 64 -11.72 10.24 13.20
CA ASP A 64 -10.40 10.71 13.63
C ASP A 64 -9.66 11.46 12.53
N ILE A 65 -9.48 12.77 12.72
CA ILE A 65 -8.71 13.62 11.79
C ILE A 65 -7.26 13.17 11.63
N THR A 66 -6.69 12.53 12.65
CA THR A 66 -5.33 12.03 12.60
C THR A 66 -5.19 10.79 11.73
N GLU A 67 -6.29 10.10 11.38
CA GLU A 67 -6.27 8.92 10.51
C GLU A 67 -6.71 9.26 9.08
N TYR A 68 -7.84 9.96 8.90
CA TYR A 68 -8.36 10.19 7.55
C TYR A 68 -7.56 11.23 6.75
N LEU A 69 -7.04 12.27 7.42
CA LEU A 69 -6.27 13.33 6.75
C LEU A 69 -4.98 12.81 6.11
N PRO A 70 -4.10 12.07 6.83
CA PRO A 70 -2.91 11.50 6.21
C PRO A 70 -3.25 10.44 5.16
N ALA A 71 -4.34 9.67 5.32
CA ALA A 71 -4.78 8.75 4.27
C ALA A 71 -5.17 9.47 2.97
N PHE A 72 -5.85 10.62 3.06
CA PHE A 72 -6.15 11.46 1.91
C PHE A 72 -4.87 12.03 1.27
N VAL A 73 -3.95 12.54 2.09
CA VAL A 73 -2.64 13.01 1.62
C VAL A 73 -1.88 11.92 0.89
N CYS A 74 -1.92 10.67 1.39
CA CYS A 74 -1.30 9.52 0.74
C CYS A 74 -1.78 9.35 -0.70
N VAL A 75 -3.10 9.37 -0.91
CA VAL A 75 -3.70 9.16 -2.23
C VAL A 75 -3.33 10.31 -3.17
N VAL A 76 -3.50 11.56 -2.71
CA VAL A 76 -3.20 12.74 -3.53
C VAL A 76 -1.71 12.78 -3.91
N MET A 77 -0.81 12.55 -2.95
CA MET A 77 0.63 12.57 -3.20
C MET A 77 1.08 11.38 -4.06
N SER A 78 0.46 10.21 -3.94
CA SER A 78 0.76 9.05 -4.79
C SER A 78 0.41 9.32 -6.25
N VAL A 79 -0.77 9.91 -6.49
CA VAL A 79 -1.23 10.27 -7.84
C VAL A 79 -0.37 11.39 -8.43
N PHE A 80 -0.06 12.41 -7.63
CA PHE A 80 0.71 13.57 -8.09
C PHE A 80 2.19 13.23 -8.35
N SER A 81 2.79 12.37 -7.53
CA SER A 81 4.20 11.98 -7.68
C SER A 81 4.41 10.83 -8.67
N PHE A 82 3.33 10.26 -9.23
CA PHE A 82 3.35 9.01 -10.00
C PHE A 82 4.13 7.88 -9.30
N ASN A 83 4.23 7.95 -7.97
CA ASN A 83 5.03 7.07 -7.14
C ASN A 83 4.33 6.84 -5.81
N ALA A 84 3.86 5.60 -5.61
CA ALA A 84 3.17 5.21 -4.39
C ALA A 84 4.06 5.30 -3.13
N GLY A 85 5.37 5.06 -3.27
CA GLY A 85 6.32 5.15 -2.17
C GLY A 85 6.43 6.57 -1.61
N ASN A 86 6.51 7.58 -2.48
CA ASN A 86 6.53 8.98 -2.06
C ASN A 86 5.22 9.41 -1.37
N GLY A 87 4.08 8.91 -1.87
CA GLY A 87 2.79 9.18 -1.25
C GLY A 87 2.67 8.58 0.16
N ILE A 88 3.10 7.33 0.35
CA ILE A 88 3.14 6.66 1.66
C ILE A 88 4.08 7.42 2.61
N ALA A 89 5.26 7.81 2.14
CA ALA A 89 6.22 8.56 2.94
C ALA A 89 5.64 9.90 3.42
N ALA A 90 5.04 10.68 2.51
CA ALA A 90 4.43 11.97 2.84
C ALA A 90 3.26 11.83 3.82
N ALA A 91 2.41 10.82 3.62
CA ALA A 91 1.31 10.52 4.53
C ALA A 91 1.78 10.16 5.93
N MET A 92 2.85 9.37 6.05
CA MET A 92 3.41 9.00 7.35
C MET A 92 3.98 10.21 8.10
N LEU A 93 4.58 11.17 7.38
CA LEU A 93 5.04 12.42 7.97
C LEU A 93 3.88 13.26 8.51
N VAL A 94 2.81 13.40 7.71
CA VAL A 94 1.59 14.11 8.12
C VAL A 94 0.92 13.42 9.31
N TYR A 95 0.89 12.09 9.34
CA TYR A 95 0.35 11.30 10.45
C TYR A 95 1.13 11.58 11.75
N ALA A 96 2.45 11.42 11.72
CA ALA A 96 3.29 11.67 12.88
C ALA A 96 3.20 13.14 13.36
N PHE A 97 3.14 14.09 12.42
CA PHE A 97 2.98 15.51 12.73
C PHE A 97 1.61 15.79 13.39
N LEU A 98 0.52 15.24 12.88
CA LEU A 98 -0.82 15.41 13.45
C LEU A 98 -0.92 14.80 14.85
N LYS A 99 -0.34 13.62 15.07
CA LYS A 99 -0.31 12.98 16.40
C LYS A 99 0.50 13.76 17.42
N LEU A 100 1.58 14.44 16.99
CA LEU A 100 2.33 15.39 17.82
C LEU A 100 1.50 16.65 18.11
N ALA A 101 0.90 17.26 17.08
CA ALA A 101 0.15 18.50 17.19
C ALA A 101 -1.13 18.36 18.02
N THR A 102 -1.79 17.20 17.97
CA THR A 102 -2.99 16.89 18.78
C THR A 102 -2.66 16.45 20.21
N GLY A 103 -1.37 16.34 20.57
CA GLY A 103 -0.94 15.93 21.90
C GLY A 103 -1.16 14.44 22.21
N ARG A 104 -1.58 13.64 21.22
CA ARG A 104 -1.88 12.20 21.34
C ARG A 104 -0.63 11.32 21.12
N TYR A 105 0.55 11.85 21.43
CA TYR A 105 1.85 11.22 21.16
C TYR A 105 2.11 9.91 21.94
N LYS A 106 1.27 9.59 22.94
CA LYS A 106 1.36 8.36 23.76
C LYS A 106 0.45 7.23 23.29
N GLU A 107 -0.48 7.49 22.38
CA GLU A 107 -1.38 6.43 21.90
C GLU A 107 -0.69 5.49 20.92
N ASP A 108 0.30 5.99 20.20
CA ASP A 108 1.00 5.24 19.19
C ASP A 108 2.32 4.66 19.70
N HIS A 109 2.69 3.50 19.16
CA HIS A 109 3.98 2.90 19.46
C HIS A 109 5.12 3.80 18.96
N TRP A 110 6.22 3.88 19.72
CA TRP A 110 7.40 4.70 19.39
C TRP A 110 7.93 4.48 17.95
N SER A 111 7.67 3.30 17.38
CA SER A 111 8.03 2.94 16.01
C SER A 111 7.51 3.92 14.96
N VAL A 112 6.34 4.53 15.15
CA VAL A 112 5.77 5.52 14.21
C VAL A 112 6.72 6.72 14.06
N TYR A 113 7.32 7.18 15.16
CA TYR A 113 8.26 8.31 15.13
C TYR A 113 9.60 7.95 14.51
N VAL A 114 10.10 6.72 14.71
CA VAL A 114 11.32 6.22 14.05
C VAL A 114 11.13 6.12 12.55
N ILE A 115 9.98 5.61 12.11
CA ILE A 115 9.64 5.49 10.70
C ILE A 115 9.49 6.89 10.10
N ALA A 116 8.79 7.81 10.78
CA ALA A 116 8.68 9.20 10.34
C ALA A 116 10.06 9.85 10.15
N LEU A 117 10.98 9.69 11.11
CA LEU A 117 12.34 10.21 11.00
C LEU A 117 13.11 9.61 9.80
N THR A 118 12.92 8.32 9.54
CA THR A 118 13.46 7.63 8.35
C THR A 118 12.87 8.21 7.05
N MET A 119 11.57 8.53 7.03
CA MET A 119 10.92 9.15 5.87
C MET A 119 11.38 10.60 5.64
N ILE A 120 11.70 11.36 6.70
CA ILE A 120 12.34 12.69 6.57
C ILE A 120 13.69 12.54 5.87
N TYR A 121 14.50 11.57 6.28
CA TYR A 121 15.79 11.29 5.63
C TYR A 121 15.64 10.89 4.17
N TYR A 122 14.64 10.07 3.83
CA TYR A 122 14.32 9.70 2.44
C TYR A 122 13.99 10.93 1.58
N PHE A 123 13.14 11.84 2.06
CA PHE A 123 12.82 13.08 1.33
C PHE A 123 14.01 14.05 1.24
N TYR A 124 14.90 14.06 2.23
CA TYR A 124 16.13 14.84 2.16
C TYR A 124 17.03 14.35 1.03
N ILE A 125 17.19 13.03 0.88
CA ILE A 125 17.97 12.45 -0.23
C ILE A 125 17.32 12.74 -1.58
N ILE A 126 16.00 12.59 -1.70
CA ILE A 126 15.30 12.81 -2.97
C ILE A 126 15.28 14.27 -3.41
N SER A 127 15.39 15.21 -2.48
CA SER A 127 15.50 16.65 -2.77
C SER A 127 16.94 17.10 -3.00
N ALA A 128 17.93 16.32 -2.56
CA ALA A 128 19.35 16.62 -2.72
C ALA A 128 19.94 16.06 -4.02
N HIS A 129 19.16 15.31 -4.81
CA HIS A 129 19.59 14.63 -6.03
C HIS A 129 18.68 14.94 -7.22
#